data_AF-A0A507D816-F1
#
_entry.id   AF-A0A507D816-F1
#
_cell.length_a   1.000
_cell.length_b   1.000
_cell.length_c   1.000
_cell.angle_alpha   90.00
_cell.angle_beta   90.00
_cell.angle_gamma   90.00
#
_symmetry.space_group_name_H-M   'P 1'
#
loop_
_entity.id
_entity.type
_entity.pdbx_description
1 polymer ?
#
loop_
_entity_poly.entity_id
_entity_poly.type
_entity_poly.pdbx_seq_one_letter_code
_entity_poly.pdbx_strand_id
1 'polypeptide(L)'
;MFFQKRARKYWFTRTEEEVCWEQWTLSVTVGTARSEREQIEARRALEPEIEAHLMRISLRTNEHKDHVPPITNNDTYPFPFQISVSSHSDSTWSGLFKAYLPS
;
A
#
# COMPACT_ATOMS: atom_id res chain seq x y z
N MET A 1 -1.24 1.86 2.13
CA MET A 1 -1.56 3.10 2.87
C MET A 1 -2.05 2.71 4.25
N PHE A 2 -1.58 3.36 5.31
CA PHE A 2 -2.01 3.16 6.69
C PHE A 2 -2.81 4.38 7.18
N PHE A 3 -3.85 4.12 7.98
CA PHE A 3 -4.82 5.12 8.40
C PHE A 3 -4.96 5.20 9.91
N GLN A 4 -5.42 6.36 10.38
CA GLN A 4 -5.80 6.61 11.76
C GLN A 4 -7.25 7.06 11.78
N LYS A 5 -8.08 6.38 12.59
CA LYS A 5 -9.44 6.82 12.88
C LYS A 5 -9.40 8.01 13.83
N ARG A 6 -9.88 9.16 13.39
CA ARG A 6 -10.00 10.38 14.20
C ARG A 6 -11.47 10.73 14.34
N ALA A 7 -11.96 10.73 15.58
CA ALA A 7 -13.28 11.28 15.87
C ALA A 7 -13.16 12.80 15.98
N ARG A 8 -13.79 13.55 15.06
CA ARG A 8 -13.99 14.99 15.23
C ARG A 8 -15.31 15.21 15.95
N LYS A 9 -15.26 15.82 17.14
CA LYS A 9 -16.45 16.33 17.82
C LYS A 9 -16.73 17.74 17.31
N TYR A 10 -17.71 17.87 16.42
CA TYR A 10 -18.44 19.12 16.31
C TYR A 10 -19.59 19.10 17.30
N TRP A 11 -19.93 20.27 17.82
CA TRP A 11 -20.83 20.54 18.96
C TRP A 11 -22.13 19.72 19.05
N PHE A 12 -22.60 19.03 17.99
CA PHE A 12 -23.65 17.98 18.06
C PHE A 12 -23.51 16.81 17.07
N THR A 13 -22.36 16.63 16.40
CA THR A 13 -22.16 15.53 15.43
C THR A 13 -20.82 14.83 15.62
N ARG A 14 -20.85 13.49 15.66
CA ARG A 14 -19.66 12.64 15.63
C ARG A 14 -19.46 12.17 14.21
N THR A 15 -18.51 12.78 13.50
CA THR A 15 -18.04 12.25 12.22
C THR A 15 -16.70 11.57 12.47
N GLU A 16 -16.62 10.29 12.11
CA GLU A 16 -15.36 9.53 12.09
C GLU A 16 -14.66 9.80 10.77
N GLU A 17 -13.43 10.31 10.84
CA GLU A 17 -12.58 10.59 9.68
C GLU A 17 -11.40 9.60 9.69
N GLU A 18 -11.08 9.02 8.54
CA GLU A 18 -9.88 8.20 8.35
C GLU A 18 -8.80 9.03 7.68
N VAL A 19 -7.72 9.28 8.41
CA VAL A 19 -6.58 10.07 7.91
C VAL A 19 -5.43 9.15 7.58
N CYS A 20 -4.98 9.15 6.32
CA CYS A 20 -3.78 8.44 5.90
C CYS A 20 -2.56 9.10 6.56
N TRP A 21 -1.80 8.33 7.35
CA TRP A 21 -0.60 8.83 8.02
C TRP A 21 0.69 8.23 7.45
N GLU A 22 0.60 7.15 6.67
CA GLU A 22 1.76 6.57 6.00
C GLU A 22 1.35 5.90 4.66
N GLN A 23 2.14 6.14 3.62
CA GLN A 23 1.92 5.57 2.30
C GLN A 23 3.22 4.99 1.75
N TRP A 24 3.15 3.74 1.31
CA TRP A 24 4.20 3.08 0.56
C TRP A 24 3.75 2.87 -0.87
N THR A 25 4.59 3.28 -1.81
CA THR A 25 4.40 3.02 -3.25
C THR A 25 5.51 2.12 -3.72
N LEU A 26 5.14 0.95 -4.24
CA LEU A 26 6.07 -0.05 -4.76
C LEU A 26 5.94 -0.11 -6.27
N SER A 27 7.01 0.21 -6.98
CA SER A 27 7.09 0.03 -8.44
C SER A 27 7.55 -1.38 -8.73
N VAL A 28 6.69 -2.16 -9.40
CA VAL A 28 6.99 -3.55 -9.76
C VAL A 28 7.16 -3.65 -11.27
N THR A 29 8.27 -4.23 -11.72
CA THR A 29 8.50 -4.54 -13.13
C THR A 29 8.35 -6.05 -13.32
N VAL A 30 7.49 -6.46 -14.24
CA VAL A 30 7.29 -7.87 -14.58
C VAL A 30 8.05 -8.17 -15.88
N GLY A 31 9.13 -8.94 -15.77
CA GLY A 31 9.85 -9.47 -16.92
C GLY A 31 9.28 -10.82 -17.37
N THR A 32 9.30 -11.09 -18.68
CA THR A 32 8.98 -12.40 -19.24
C THR A 32 10.26 -13.08 -19.73
N ALA A 33 10.62 -14.21 -19.11
CA ALA A 33 11.75 -15.01 -19.56
C ALA A 33 11.43 -15.70 -20.89
N ARG A 34 12.36 -15.61 -21.85
CA ARG A 34 12.22 -16.19 -23.19
C ARG A 34 12.94 -17.53 -23.34
N SER A 35 13.65 -17.96 -22.31
CA SER A 35 14.34 -19.26 -22.24
C SER A 35 14.44 -19.77 -20.81
N GLU A 36 14.65 -21.09 -20.65
CA GLU A 36 14.90 -21.71 -19.35
C GLU A 36 16.15 -21.13 -18.67
N ARG A 37 17.19 -20.84 -19.46
CA ARG A 37 18.42 -20.21 -18.96
C ARG A 37 18.13 -18.84 -18.35
N GLU A 38 17.39 -17.98 -19.05
CA GLU A 38 17.01 -16.65 -18.57
C GLU A 38 16.15 -16.75 -17.31
N GLN A 39 15.25 -17.74 -17.24
CA GLN A 39 14.44 -17.98 -16.04
C GLN A 39 15.29 -18.34 -14.82
N ILE A 40 16.31 -19.20 -14.99
CA ILE A 40 17.22 -19.59 -13.91
C ILE A 40 18.06 -18.39 -13.46
N GLU A 41 18.61 -17.62 -14.40
CA GLU A 41 19.41 -16.42 -14.11
C GLU A 41 18.58 -15.35 -13.39
N ALA A 42 17.35 -15.08 -13.86
CA ALA A 42 16.42 -14.15 -13.22
C ALA A 42 16.06 -14.59 -11.80
N ARG A 43 15.77 -15.88 -11.59
CA ARG A 43 15.44 -16.40 -10.25
C ARG A 43 16.61 -16.25 -9.28
N ARG A 44 17.85 -16.49 -9.73
CA ARG A 44 19.06 -16.31 -8.92
C ARG A 44 19.31 -14.85 -8.55
N ALA A 45 19.03 -13.92 -9.45
CA ALA A 45 19.19 -12.49 -9.19
C ALA A 45 18.11 -11.92 -8.25
N LEU A 46 16.90 -12.46 -8.32
CA LEU A 46 15.74 -11.95 -7.58
C LEU A 46 15.87 -12.10 -6.05
N GLU A 47 16.51 -13.17 -5.59
CA GLU A 47 16.66 -13.45 -4.15
C GLU A 47 17.45 -12.36 -3.39
N PRO A 48 18.71 -12.03 -3.76
CA PRO A 48 19.44 -10.95 -3.11
C PRO A 48 18.81 -9.57 -3.36
N GLU A 49 18.13 -9.39 -4.49
CA GLU A 49 17.41 -8.15 -4.77
C GLU A 49 16.24 -7.95 -3.79
N ILE A 50 15.41 -8.96 -3.57
CA ILE A 50 14.32 -8.89 -2.58
C ILE A 50 14.87 -8.67 -1.18
N GLU A 51 15.94 -9.37 -0.79
CA GLU A 51 16.59 -9.19 0.50
C GLU A 51 17.02 -7.72 0.70
N ALA A 52 17.71 -7.13 -0.28
CA ALA A 52 18.12 -5.73 -0.24
C ALA A 52 16.93 -4.78 -0.11
N HIS A 53 15.81 -5.05 -0.79
CA HIS A 53 14.60 -4.22 -0.69
C HIS A 53 13.92 -4.34 0.68
N LEU A 54 13.82 -5.55 1.25
CA LEU A 54 13.28 -5.75 2.60
C LEU A 54 14.13 -5.02 3.66
N MET A 55 15.45 -5.09 3.53
CA MET A 55 16.36 -4.35 4.42
C MET A 55 16.19 -2.83 4.30
N ARG A 56 16.00 -2.31 3.08
CA ARG A 56 15.69 -0.89 2.87
C ARG A 56 14.38 -0.47 3.52
N ILE A 57 13.33 -1.30 3.43
CA ILE A 57 12.05 -1.03 4.09
C ILE A 57 12.27 -0.95 5.61
N SER A 58 12.93 -1.94 6.21
CA SER A 58 13.22 -1.96 7.64
C SER A 58 14.00 -0.73 8.10
N LEU A 59 15.04 -0.35 7.36
CA LEU A 59 15.83 0.85 7.64
C LEU A 59 14.96 2.12 7.58
N ARG A 60 14.15 2.27 6.52
CA ARG A 60 13.27 3.42 6.34
C ARG A 60 12.23 3.54 7.45
N THR A 61 11.62 2.43 7.86
CA THR A 61 10.69 2.38 8.99
C THR A 61 11.38 2.81 10.27
N ASN A 62 12.62 2.35 10.51
CA ASN A 62 13.37 2.72 11.72
C ASN A 62 13.81 4.20 11.72
N GLU A 63 14.21 4.74 10.57
CA GLU A 63 14.57 6.15 10.40
C GLU A 63 13.41 7.11 10.70
N HIS A 64 12.17 6.71 10.38
CA HIS A 64 10.98 7.57 10.47
C HIS A 64 9.98 7.06 11.52
N LYS A 65 10.41 6.36 12.56
CA LYS A 65 9.48 5.79 13.56
C LYS A 65 8.69 6.84 14.35
N ASP A 66 9.14 8.09 14.38
CA ASP A 66 8.57 9.14 15.23
C ASP A 66 7.18 9.62 14.77
N HIS A 67 6.79 9.38 13.51
CA HIS A 67 5.45 9.75 13.02
C HIS A 67 4.39 8.68 13.27
N VAL A 68 4.76 7.51 13.81
CA VAL A 68 3.84 6.40 14.06
C VAL A 68 2.81 6.82 15.14
N PRO A 69 1.49 6.77 14.85
CA PRO A 69 0.48 7.15 15.83
C PRO A 69 0.49 6.26 17.07
N PRO A 70 0.04 6.78 18.24
CA PRO A 70 -0.13 5.94 19.42
C PRO A 70 -1.19 4.87 19.17
N ILE A 71 -0.95 3.66 19.71
CA ILE A 71 -1.93 2.58 19.69
C ILE A 71 -3.07 2.93 20.66
N THR A 72 -4.28 3.06 20.14
CA THR A 72 -5.47 3.48 20.92
C THR A 72 -6.50 2.37 21.14
N ASN A 73 -6.27 1.17 20.61
CA ASN A 73 -7.16 0.01 20.66
C ASN A 73 -6.36 -1.27 20.96
N ASN A 74 -7.09 -2.34 21.35
CA ASN A 74 -6.52 -3.67 21.56
C ASN A 74 -6.70 -4.58 20.34
N ASP A 75 -6.88 -4.00 19.15
CA ASP A 75 -7.04 -4.78 17.92
C ASP A 75 -5.73 -5.47 17.56
N THR A 76 -5.81 -6.69 17.02
CA THR A 76 -4.62 -7.45 16.55
C THR A 76 -3.77 -6.64 15.55
N TYR A 77 -4.41 -5.76 14.79
CA TYR A 77 -3.78 -4.85 13.84
C TYR A 77 -4.15 -3.41 14.21
N PRO A 78 -3.31 -2.70 14.98
CA PRO A 78 -3.68 -1.40 15.56
C PRO A 78 -3.80 -0.29 14.51
N PHE A 79 -3.21 -0.49 13.32
CA PHE A 79 -3.25 0.47 12.22
C PHE A 79 -3.99 -0.13 11.02
N PRO A 80 -5.21 0.35 10.73
CA PRO A 80 -5.92 -0.01 9.50
C PRO A 80 -5.07 0.32 8.26
N PHE A 81 -5.12 -0.54 7.25
CA PHE A 81 -4.39 -0.32 5.99
C PHE A 81 -5.21 -0.72 4.77
N GLN A 82 -4.85 -0.13 3.63
CA GLN A 82 -5.37 -0.45 2.31
C GLN A 82 -4.21 -0.73 1.35
N ILE A 83 -4.39 -1.75 0.51
CA ILE A 83 -3.54 -2.03 -0.64
C ILE A 83 -4.30 -1.64 -1.91
N SER A 84 -3.68 -0.80 -2.73
CA SER A 84 -4.20 -0.38 -4.03
C SER A 84 -3.22 -0.78 -5.11
N VAL A 85 -3.72 -1.39 -6.18
CA VAL A 85 -2.92 -1.71 -7.38
C VAL A 85 -3.39 -0.79 -8.49
N SER A 86 -2.54 0.13 -8.93
CA SER A 86 -2.79 0.96 -10.10
C SER A 86 -2.30 0.20 -11.33
N SER A 87 -3.22 -0.21 -12.21
CA SER A 87 -2.83 -0.77 -13.50
C SER A 87 -2.71 0.38 -14.50
N HIS A 88 -1.70 0.35 -15.39
CA HIS A 88 -1.66 1.28 -16.52
C HIS A 88 -2.88 1.16 -17.47
N SER A 89 -3.77 0.18 -17.25
CA SER A 89 -5.02 -0.06 -17.97
C SER A 89 -6.29 0.42 -17.24
N ASP A 90 -6.17 1.24 -16.21
CA ASP A 90 -7.31 1.70 -15.38
C ASP A 90 -8.33 2.60 -16.14
N SER A 91 -8.08 2.94 -17.40
CA SER A 91 -9.03 3.63 -18.28
C SER A 91 -10.24 2.77 -18.68
N THR A 92 -10.15 1.44 -18.62
CA THR A 92 -11.18 0.55 -19.21
C THR A 92 -12.24 0.13 -18.21
N TRP A 93 -11.89 -0.08 -16.94
CA TRP A 93 -12.84 -0.62 -15.95
C TRP A 93 -13.61 0.46 -15.19
N SER A 94 -12.97 1.59 -14.87
CA SER A 94 -13.60 2.70 -14.14
C SER A 94 -14.65 3.46 -14.97
N GLY A 95 -14.50 3.51 -16.30
CA GLY A 95 -15.45 4.13 -17.22
C GLY A 95 -16.75 3.34 -17.42
N LEU A 96 -16.70 2.00 -17.33
CA LEU A 96 -17.87 1.14 -17.53
C LEU A 96 -18.84 1.21 -16.34
N PHE A 97 -18.34 1.28 -15.10
CA PHE A 97 -19.22 1.41 -13.92
C PHE A 97 -19.93 2.75 -13.84
N LYS A 98 -19.36 3.82 -14.42
CA LYS A 98 -19.98 5.15 -14.45
C LYS A 98 -21.10 5.27 -15.49
N ALA A 99 -21.13 4.39 -16.49
CA ALA A 99 -22.17 4.39 -17.54
C ALA A 99 -23.50 3.74 -17.10
N TYR A 100 -23.53 3.03 -15.96
CA TYR A 100 -24.70 2.25 -15.52
C TYR A 100 -25.43 2.79 -14.28
N LEU A 101 -25.07 3.98 -13.77
CA LEU A 101 -25.81 4.63 -12.69
C LEU A 101 -26.58 5.84 -13.25
N PRO A 102 -27.92 5.89 -13.11
CA PRO A 102 -28.69 7.07 -13.49
C PRO A 102 -28.38 8.23 -12.53
N SER A 103 -28.27 9.42 -13.13
CA SER A 103 -27.95 10.72 -12.53
C SER A 103 -28.93 11.19 -11.47
#